data_AF-A0A953REQ3-F1
#
_entry.id   AF-A0A953REQ3-F1
#
_cell.length_a   1.000
_cell.length_b   1.000
_cell.length_c   1.000
_cell.angle_alpha   90.00
_cell.angle_beta   90.00
_cell.angle_gamma   90.00
#
_symmetry.space_group_name_H-M   'P 1'
#
loop_
_entity.id
_entity.type
_entity.pdbx_description
1 polymer ?
#
loop_
_entity_poly.entity_id
_entity_poly.type
_entity_poly.pdbx_seq_one_letter_code
_entity_poly.pdbx_strand_id
1 'polypeptide(L)'
;MSKVLEGDYAVLEKSGDTSFKVEVFNKDKKTVRLFETDDEQLVKSFLDAKKSAATVDLKRYPPAGRGYSTTKVQDNFWLTGRAGPGASPLALWWFMSGDLWERESLDLLEACLARMTYFGRAESITEISLISGTSTGVPEPNCSLHEARGPGMVPVLAPMTDASLEQVQASTDDGAVANATIPPGTRWLFAERPRRPSSTQPTMPILKRKPTQLVQFAIGARVAPALRDAVRMTQRFRGRALKAFLKISTHGALTDWRDAPTDLKERAAFFTGKDGEGQALPGHRHPVFFLHAENERPTRLCVWRSEAFDDVEQAAILTAAEAPLPLGFKGDPWTVTLVPLDSLVAPPPAVSPAAHECWRTVTPFVPPRQGRRLGGRADSSGVGEPGRLLSKRPGVH
;
A
#
# COMPACT_ATOMS: atom_id res chain seq x y z
N MET A 1 42.46 20.08 0.26
CA MET A 1 41.17 19.91 0.96
C MET A 1 41.35 19.24 2.34
N SER A 2 42.06 18.10 2.47
CA SER A 2 42.20 17.43 3.78
C SER A 2 42.90 18.27 4.86
N LYS A 3 43.82 19.16 4.48
CA LYS A 3 44.48 20.10 5.43
C LYS A 3 43.54 21.17 6.02
N VAL A 4 42.43 21.50 5.35
CA VAL A 4 41.53 22.59 5.78
C VAL A 4 40.34 22.06 6.57
N LEU A 5 39.86 20.87 6.21
CA LEU A 5 38.65 20.29 6.80
C LEU A 5 38.92 19.19 7.82
N GLU A 6 40.17 18.71 7.94
CA GLU A 6 40.58 17.64 8.89
C GLU A 6 39.75 16.35 8.77
N GLY A 7 39.37 15.96 7.55
CA GLY A 7 38.68 14.69 7.29
C GLY A 7 38.89 14.12 5.89
N ASP A 8 38.33 12.93 5.68
CA ASP A 8 38.48 12.12 4.46
C ASP A 8 37.37 12.42 3.43
N TYR A 9 36.15 12.74 3.89
CA TYR A 9 35.04 13.13 3.03
C TYR A 9 34.37 14.39 3.55
N ALA A 10 33.73 15.14 2.67
CA ALA A 10 32.93 16.29 3.09
C ALA A 10 31.71 16.49 2.17
N VAL A 11 30.64 17.05 2.73
CA VAL A 11 29.40 17.41 2.04
C VAL A 11 29.13 18.88 2.29
N LEU A 12 28.77 19.59 1.22
CA LEU A 12 28.37 20.99 1.24
C LEU A 12 26.90 21.08 0.83
N GLU A 13 26.05 21.63 1.69
CA GLU A 13 24.62 21.78 1.47
C GLU A 13 24.23 23.25 1.64
N LYS A 14 23.42 23.80 0.73
CA LYS A 14 22.98 25.20 0.82
C LYS A 14 21.92 25.32 1.93
N SER A 15 22.20 26.10 2.98
CA SER A 15 21.33 26.24 4.18
C SER A 15 20.48 27.52 4.13
N GLY A 16 20.94 28.54 3.41
CA GLY A 16 20.22 29.81 3.19
C GLY A 16 20.65 30.48 1.88
N ASP A 17 20.31 31.75 1.68
CA ASP A 17 20.64 32.46 0.43
C ASP A 17 22.15 32.60 0.21
N THR A 18 22.89 32.88 1.29
CA THR A 18 24.35 33.08 1.30
C THR A 18 25.11 32.09 2.20
N SER A 19 24.42 31.29 3.01
CA SER A 19 25.05 30.36 3.95
C SER A 19 25.03 28.92 3.45
N PHE A 20 26.10 28.20 3.78
CA PHE A 20 26.30 26.79 3.48
C PHE A 20 26.57 26.00 4.75
N LYS A 21 26.06 24.78 4.78
CA LYS A 21 26.34 23.80 5.82
C LYS A 21 27.41 22.84 5.32
N VAL A 22 28.52 22.74 6.04
CA VAL A 22 29.64 21.84 5.75
C VAL A 22 29.64 20.72 6.78
N GLU A 23 29.62 19.48 6.32
CA GLU A 23 29.78 18.29 7.15
C GLU A 23 30.98 17.49 6.69
N VAL A 24 31.88 17.18 7.62
CA VAL A 24 33.13 16.46 7.37
C VAL A 24 33.08 15.08 8.03
N PHE A 25 33.56 14.07 7.32
CA PHE A 25 33.56 12.67 7.74
C PHE A 25 34.97 12.08 7.72
N ASN A 26 35.22 11.09 8.57
CA ASN A 26 36.41 10.25 8.52
C ASN A 26 36.27 9.05 7.54
N LYS A 27 37.31 8.21 7.44
CA LYS A 27 37.32 6.97 6.62
C LYS A 27 36.15 6.02 6.92
N ASP A 28 35.71 5.96 8.17
CA ASP A 28 34.58 5.13 8.61
C ASP A 28 33.21 5.76 8.31
N LYS A 29 33.18 6.87 7.57
CA LYS A 29 31.97 7.64 7.23
C LYS A 29 31.24 8.19 8.47
N LYS A 30 31.95 8.40 9.58
CA LYS A 30 31.42 9.06 10.78
C LYS A 30 31.68 10.56 10.71
N THR A 31 30.69 11.36 11.09
CA THR A 31 30.82 12.82 11.16
C THR A 31 31.86 13.19 12.22
N VAL A 32 32.90 13.92 11.81
CA VAL A 32 33.92 14.47 12.70
C VAL A 32 33.72 15.95 12.95
N ARG A 33 33.11 16.66 12.00
CA ARG A 33 32.85 18.09 12.12
C ARG A 33 31.60 18.50 11.36
N LEU A 34 30.80 19.38 11.94
CA LEU A 34 29.62 19.97 11.31
C LEU A 34 29.57 21.45 11.66
N PHE A 35 29.48 22.31 10.65
CA PHE A 35 29.43 23.76 10.85
C PHE A 35 28.73 24.47 9.68
N GLU A 36 28.30 25.70 9.91
CA GLU A 36 27.81 26.60 8.86
C GLU A 36 28.89 27.63 8.50
N THR A 37 28.89 28.09 7.26
CA THR A 37 29.85 29.04 6.73
C THR A 37 29.23 29.87 5.61
N ASP A 38 29.57 31.14 5.59
CA ASP A 38 29.34 32.11 4.52
C ASP A 38 30.66 32.49 3.82
N ASP A 39 31.77 31.82 4.16
CA ASP A 39 33.09 32.06 3.58
C ASP A 39 33.12 31.58 2.12
N GLU A 40 33.02 32.54 1.20
CA GLU A 40 33.06 32.30 -0.24
C GLU A 40 34.36 31.60 -0.69
N GLN A 41 35.49 31.85 -0.02
CA GLN A 41 36.76 31.23 -0.38
C GLN A 41 36.76 29.75 -0.02
N LEU A 42 36.20 29.40 1.14
CA LEU A 42 36.03 28.00 1.55
C LEU A 42 35.08 27.25 0.61
N VAL A 43 33.94 27.86 0.27
CA VAL A 43 32.95 27.30 -0.66
C VAL A 43 33.57 27.08 -2.04
N LYS A 44 34.29 28.08 -2.57
CA LYS A 44 34.98 27.96 -3.87
C LYS A 44 36.02 26.85 -3.84
N SER A 45 36.85 26.79 -2.79
CA SER A 45 37.85 25.75 -2.61
C SER A 45 37.23 24.34 -2.53
N PHE A 46 36.07 24.20 -1.89
CA PHE A 46 35.30 22.95 -1.87
C PHE A 46 34.82 22.55 -3.27
N LEU A 47 34.21 23.49 -4.00
CA LEU A 47 33.68 23.24 -5.34
C LEU A 47 34.77 22.88 -6.35
N ASP A 48 35.95 23.49 -6.25
CA ASP A 48 37.09 23.15 -7.11
C ASP A 48 37.66 21.77 -6.78
N ALA A 49 37.79 21.43 -5.50
CA ALA A 49 38.22 20.09 -5.08
C ALA A 49 37.22 19.00 -5.49
N LYS A 50 35.91 19.31 -5.49
CA LYS A 50 34.86 18.39 -5.95
C LYS A 50 35.04 17.97 -7.41
N LYS A 51 35.62 18.82 -8.27
CA LYS A 51 35.80 18.52 -9.71
C LYS A 51 36.80 17.39 -9.96
N SER A 52 37.76 17.19 -9.05
CA SER A 52 38.83 16.19 -9.18
C SER A 52 38.73 15.03 -8.17
N ALA A 53 37.80 15.09 -7.22
CA ALA A 53 37.63 14.07 -6.18
C ALA A 53 36.74 12.90 -6.66
N ALA A 54 37.04 11.69 -6.18
CA ALA A 54 36.16 10.54 -6.33
C ALA A 54 34.90 10.69 -5.46
N THR A 55 33.73 10.41 -6.04
CA THR A 55 32.46 10.45 -5.30
C THR A 55 32.24 9.16 -4.52
N VAL A 56 31.77 9.27 -3.28
CA VAL A 56 31.42 8.14 -2.43
C VAL A 56 29.95 8.27 -2.02
N ASP A 57 29.20 7.18 -2.15
CA ASP A 57 27.83 7.12 -1.65
C ASP A 57 27.83 7.07 -0.12
N LEU A 58 27.26 8.12 0.47
CA LEU A 58 26.94 8.23 1.89
C LEU A 58 25.43 7.98 2.07
N LYS A 59 25.06 6.83 2.63
CA LYS A 59 23.67 6.58 3.04
C LYS A 59 23.34 7.46 4.24
N ARG A 60 22.65 8.58 4.01
CA ARG A 60 22.11 9.43 5.07
C ARG A 60 20.69 9.01 5.40
N TYR A 61 20.43 8.73 6.68
CA TYR A 61 19.08 8.71 7.21
C TYR A 61 18.83 10.07 7.84
N PRO A 62 17.85 10.87 7.39
CA PRO A 62 17.55 12.16 8.00
C PRO A 62 17.29 11.97 9.51
N PRO A 63 17.47 13.00 10.36
CA PRO A 63 17.12 12.89 11.78
C PRO A 63 15.66 12.47 12.00
N ALA A 64 14.75 12.91 11.12
CA ALA A 64 13.35 12.45 11.06
C ALA A 64 13.18 11.06 10.39
N GLY A 65 14.19 10.57 9.69
CA GLY A 65 14.30 9.23 9.10
C GLY A 65 15.00 8.21 10.01
N ARG A 66 15.66 8.65 11.10
CA ARG A 66 15.77 7.86 12.34
C ARG A 66 14.41 7.93 13.04
N GLY A 67 13.37 7.47 12.36
CA GLY A 67 12.29 6.86 13.11
C GLY A 67 13.00 5.82 13.97
N TYR A 68 12.79 5.86 15.28
CA TYR A 68 12.85 4.62 16.02
C TYR A 68 11.97 3.69 15.22
N SER A 69 12.58 2.82 14.42
CA SER A 69 11.92 1.61 14.06
C SER A 69 11.84 0.88 15.40
N THR A 70 10.78 1.20 16.13
CA THR A 70 9.85 0.15 16.51
C THR A 70 9.40 -0.51 15.20
N THR A 71 10.34 -1.13 14.49
CA THR A 71 10.12 -2.36 13.77
C THR A 71 9.69 -3.30 14.89
N LYS A 72 8.41 -3.20 15.27
CA LYS A 72 7.54 -4.33 15.06
C LYS A 72 7.91 -4.83 13.68
N VAL A 73 8.90 -5.74 13.65
CA VAL A 73 9.18 -6.54 12.48
C VAL A 73 7.80 -6.96 12.05
N GLN A 74 7.42 -6.63 10.81
CA GLN A 74 6.12 -7.05 10.32
C GLN A 74 6.13 -8.57 10.43
N ASP A 75 5.46 -9.08 11.46
CA ASP A 75 5.38 -10.50 11.71
C ASP A 75 4.57 -11.05 10.55
N ASN A 76 5.25 -11.82 9.70
CA ASN A 76 4.60 -12.43 8.55
C ASN A 76 3.69 -13.53 9.09
N PHE A 77 2.42 -13.21 9.29
CA PHE A 77 1.44 -14.17 9.75
C PHE A 77 1.18 -15.23 8.69
N TRP A 78 1.16 -16.49 9.13
CA TRP A 78 0.69 -17.61 8.33
C TRP A 78 -0.78 -17.85 8.63
N LEU A 79 -1.67 -17.38 7.76
CA LEU A 79 -3.09 -17.66 7.90
C LEU A 79 -3.37 -19.09 7.42
N THR A 80 -3.69 -19.96 8.37
CA THR A 80 -4.19 -21.30 8.07
C THR A 80 -5.66 -21.15 7.66
N GLY A 81 -6.03 -21.68 6.50
CA GLY A 81 -7.43 -21.63 6.06
C GLY A 81 -8.32 -22.45 6.98
N ARG A 82 -9.57 -22.01 7.17
CA ARG A 82 -10.61 -22.87 7.75
C ARG A 82 -10.74 -24.11 6.87
N ALA A 83 -10.40 -25.28 7.40
CA ALA A 83 -10.73 -26.52 6.74
C ALA A 83 -12.25 -26.60 6.57
N GLY A 84 -12.72 -26.86 5.35
CA GLY A 84 -14.09 -27.31 5.13
C GLY A 84 -14.31 -28.69 5.78
N PRO A 85 -15.56 -29.16 5.87
CA PRO A 85 -15.83 -30.52 6.33
C PRO A 85 -15.06 -31.52 5.46
N GLY A 86 -14.11 -32.26 6.05
CA GLY A 86 -13.28 -33.25 5.35
C GLY A 86 -11.92 -32.75 4.81
N ALA A 87 -11.58 -31.46 4.94
CA ALA A 87 -10.23 -30.99 4.67
C ALA A 87 -9.38 -31.10 5.94
N SER A 88 -8.15 -31.60 5.84
CA SER A 88 -7.20 -31.49 6.96
C SER A 88 -6.91 -30.00 7.21
N PRO A 89 -7.00 -29.51 8.45
CA PRO A 89 -6.67 -28.13 8.76
C PRO A 89 -5.25 -27.81 8.26
N LEU A 90 -5.11 -26.67 7.60
CA LEU A 90 -3.84 -26.13 7.07
C LEU A 90 -2.85 -25.72 8.17
N ALA A 91 -3.00 -26.27 9.37
CA ALA A 91 -2.12 -26.10 10.51
C ALA A 91 -0.72 -26.61 10.17
N LEU A 92 0.28 -26.04 10.84
CA LEU A 92 1.64 -26.57 10.82
C LEU A 92 1.71 -27.67 11.86
N TRP A 93 2.11 -28.86 11.44
CA TRP A 93 2.23 -30.03 12.29
C TRP A 93 3.70 -30.39 12.46
N TRP A 94 4.14 -30.40 13.72
CA TRP A 94 5.49 -30.77 14.08
C TRP A 94 5.43 -31.81 15.19
N PHE A 95 6.09 -32.94 14.97
CA PHE A 95 6.18 -34.02 15.93
C PHE A 95 7.58 -34.09 16.50
N MET A 96 7.66 -34.17 17.83
CA MET A 96 8.88 -34.54 18.54
C MET A 96 8.77 -36.02 18.88
N SER A 97 9.52 -36.86 18.17
CA SER A 97 9.57 -38.31 18.37
C SER A 97 10.95 -38.73 18.84
N GLY A 98 11.03 -39.80 19.61
CA GLY A 98 12.29 -40.38 20.07
C GLY A 98 12.06 -41.66 20.87
N ASP A 99 13.07 -42.51 20.96
CA ASP A 99 12.96 -43.79 21.65
C ASP A 99 13.12 -43.65 23.17
N LEU A 100 13.51 -42.46 23.64
CA LEU A 100 13.81 -42.15 25.04
C LEU A 100 12.63 -41.54 25.80
N TRP A 101 11.41 -41.57 25.24
CA TRP A 101 10.20 -41.11 25.92
C TRP A 101 9.69 -42.18 26.90
N GLU A 102 10.38 -42.32 28.02
CA GLU A 102 9.98 -43.22 29.11
C GLU A 102 8.67 -42.75 29.76
N ARG A 103 7.95 -43.68 30.41
CA ARG A 103 6.66 -43.40 31.05
C ARG A 103 6.73 -42.22 32.02
N GLU A 104 7.75 -42.19 32.86
CA GLU A 104 7.96 -41.12 33.84
C GLU A 104 8.17 -39.76 33.16
N SER A 105 8.91 -39.73 32.05
CA SER A 105 9.14 -38.51 31.26
C SER A 105 7.85 -38.02 30.59
N LEU A 106 7.03 -38.94 30.10
CA LEU A 106 5.74 -38.62 29.50
C LEU A 106 4.75 -38.08 30.54
N ASP A 107 4.69 -38.69 31.73
CA ASP A 107 3.83 -38.23 32.83
C ASP A 107 4.26 -36.82 33.31
N LEU A 108 5.57 -36.55 33.38
CA LEU A 108 6.10 -35.23 33.68
C LEU A 108 5.76 -34.21 32.58
N LEU A 109 5.92 -34.57 31.31
CA LEU A 109 5.58 -33.71 30.18
C LEU A 109 4.09 -33.37 30.19
N GLU A 110 3.20 -34.35 30.39
CA GLU A 110 1.76 -34.13 30.51
C GLU A 110 1.44 -33.17 31.66
N ALA A 111 2.08 -33.34 32.83
CA ALA A 111 1.94 -32.44 33.96
C ALA A 111 2.43 -31.00 33.66
N CYS A 112 3.48 -30.84 32.85
CA CYS A 112 3.96 -29.54 32.37
C CYS A 112 2.97 -28.91 31.38
N LEU A 113 2.47 -29.67 30.41
CA LEU A 113 1.49 -29.20 29.43
C LEU A 113 0.19 -28.76 30.11
N ALA A 114 -0.31 -29.51 31.10
CA ALA A 114 -1.50 -29.17 31.86
C ALA A 114 -1.38 -27.84 32.64
N ARG A 115 -0.16 -27.38 32.93
CA ARG A 115 0.13 -26.11 33.62
C ARG A 115 0.53 -24.98 32.67
N MET A 116 0.75 -25.29 31.39
CA MET A 116 1.18 -24.31 30.40
C MET A 116 0.00 -23.42 30.03
N THR A 117 -0.01 -22.19 30.53
CA THR A 117 -1.06 -21.20 30.24
C THR A 117 -0.84 -20.47 28.93
N TYR A 118 0.35 -20.60 28.34
CA TYR A 118 0.75 -19.90 27.14
C TYR A 118 1.84 -20.64 26.38
N PHE A 119 1.62 -20.87 25.08
CA PHE A 119 2.57 -21.46 24.16
C PHE A 119 2.61 -20.62 22.88
N GLY A 120 3.79 -20.43 22.30
CA GLY A 120 3.99 -19.63 21.09
C GLY A 120 4.05 -18.11 21.30
N ARG A 121 3.73 -17.34 20.25
CA ARG A 121 3.67 -15.87 20.26
C ARG A 121 2.22 -15.39 20.37
N ALA A 122 2.01 -14.17 20.87
CA ALA A 122 0.68 -13.64 21.17
C ALA A 122 -0.21 -13.54 19.91
N GLU A 123 0.41 -13.49 18.74
CA GLU A 123 -0.27 -13.41 17.45
C GLU A 123 -0.46 -14.77 16.76
N SER A 124 -0.10 -15.88 17.41
CA SER A 124 -0.23 -17.25 16.88
C SER A 124 -1.23 -18.06 17.69
N ILE A 125 -2.11 -18.79 17.00
CA ILE A 125 -2.91 -19.85 17.64
C ILE A 125 -2.04 -21.10 17.58
N THR A 126 -1.50 -21.51 18.73
CA THR A 126 -0.70 -22.72 18.84
C THR A 126 -1.34 -23.68 19.82
N GLU A 127 -1.19 -24.96 19.54
CA GLU A 127 -1.62 -26.06 20.40
C GLU A 127 -0.43 -26.99 20.56
N ILE A 128 -0.25 -27.50 21.77
CA ILE A 128 0.72 -28.53 22.09
C ILE A 128 -0.01 -29.61 22.88
N SER A 129 0.12 -30.84 22.44
CA SER A 129 -0.55 -31.98 23.05
C SER A 129 0.33 -33.22 22.98
N LEU A 130 0.16 -34.11 23.96
CA LEU A 130 0.78 -35.42 23.94
C LEU A 130 -0.11 -36.37 23.12
N ILE A 131 0.48 -37.01 22.13
CA ILE A 131 -0.24 -37.95 21.25
C ILE A 131 0.04 -39.37 21.74
N SER A 132 -0.97 -40.00 22.33
CA SER A 132 -0.89 -41.37 22.83
C SER A 132 -1.42 -42.37 21.80
N GLY A 133 -0.56 -43.30 21.38
CA GLY A 133 -0.91 -44.43 20.51
C GLY A 133 -0.98 -44.12 19.01
N THR A 134 -1.15 -45.17 18.19
CA THR A 134 -1.40 -45.07 16.74
C THR A 134 -2.89 -44.80 16.50
N SER A 135 -3.39 -43.64 16.93
CA SER A 135 -4.78 -43.29 16.68
C SER A 135 -4.98 -42.95 15.21
N THR A 136 -5.98 -43.57 14.59
CA THR A 136 -6.47 -43.16 13.27
C THR A 136 -6.89 -41.68 13.35
N GLY A 137 -6.21 -40.80 12.62
CA GLY A 137 -6.53 -39.36 12.59
C GLY A 137 -5.41 -38.44 13.06
N VAL A 138 -4.25 -38.95 13.49
CA VAL A 138 -3.05 -38.12 13.69
C VAL A 138 -2.58 -37.59 12.33
N PRO A 139 -2.43 -36.27 12.15
CA PRO A 139 -1.93 -35.70 10.90
C PRO A 139 -0.45 -36.01 10.71
N GLU A 140 0.00 -36.16 9.46
CA GLU A 140 1.44 -36.29 9.17
C GLU A 140 2.17 -34.95 9.42
N PRO A 141 3.43 -34.98 9.91
CA PRO A 141 4.29 -33.80 9.95
C PRO A 141 4.36 -33.17 8.56
N ASN A 142 4.09 -31.87 8.47
CA ASN A 142 4.08 -31.13 7.20
C ASN A 142 5.13 -30.02 7.14
N CYS A 143 6.04 -30.00 8.12
CA CYS A 143 7.19 -29.13 8.17
C CYS A 143 8.46 -29.97 8.32
N SER A 144 9.45 -29.71 7.47
CA SER A 144 10.73 -30.41 7.50
C SER A 144 11.86 -29.40 7.72
N LEU A 145 12.87 -29.81 8.47
CA LEU A 145 14.05 -29.00 8.75
C LEU A 145 15.21 -29.44 7.88
N HIS A 146 15.91 -28.46 7.31
CA HIS A 146 17.06 -28.65 6.44
C HIS A 146 18.28 -27.91 6.99
N GLU A 147 19.47 -28.46 6.81
CA GLU A 147 20.72 -27.79 7.22
C GLU A 147 21.11 -26.66 6.25
N ALA A 148 20.78 -26.81 4.97
CA ALA A 148 21.05 -25.82 3.93
C ALA A 148 19.81 -24.98 3.63
N ARG A 149 20.01 -23.69 3.35
CA ARG A 149 18.93 -22.76 3.03
C ARG A 149 18.44 -22.94 1.60
N GLY A 150 17.17 -23.31 1.44
CA GLY A 150 16.46 -23.32 0.16
C GLY A 150 15.59 -22.07 -0.10
N PRO A 151 15.09 -21.88 -1.33
CA PRO A 151 14.14 -20.82 -1.66
C PRO A 151 12.84 -20.93 -0.84
N GLY A 152 12.40 -19.83 -0.23
CA GLY A 152 11.13 -19.78 0.51
C GLY A 152 11.15 -20.39 1.91
N MET A 153 12.26 -21.04 2.30
CA MET A 153 12.48 -21.59 3.64
C MET A 153 12.71 -20.49 4.69
N VAL A 154 12.37 -20.79 5.95
CA VAL A 154 12.47 -19.85 7.08
C VAL A 154 13.53 -20.35 8.07
N PRO A 155 14.47 -19.51 8.52
CA PRO A 155 15.44 -19.92 9.52
C PRO A 155 14.74 -20.14 10.87
N VAL A 156 15.06 -21.24 11.53
CA VAL A 156 14.61 -21.59 12.86
C VAL A 156 15.80 -22.02 13.72
N LEU A 157 15.75 -21.71 15.00
CA LEU A 157 16.71 -22.24 15.96
C LEU A 157 16.24 -23.60 16.44
N ALA A 158 17.14 -24.58 16.40
CA ALA A 158 16.91 -25.91 16.92
C ALA A 158 18.05 -26.29 17.88
N PRO A 159 17.77 -27.05 18.95
CA PRO A 159 18.82 -27.66 19.75
C PRO A 159 19.73 -28.54 18.88
N MET A 160 21.02 -28.54 19.19
CA MET A 160 21.94 -29.55 18.68
C MET A 160 21.64 -30.90 19.36
N THR A 161 21.97 -32.01 18.70
CA THR A 161 21.70 -33.36 19.22
C THR A 161 22.48 -33.67 20.49
N ASP A 162 23.59 -32.97 20.71
CA ASP A 162 24.48 -33.06 21.86
C ASP A 162 24.33 -31.87 22.82
N ALA A 163 23.27 -31.06 22.69
CA ALA A 163 23.02 -29.93 23.57
C ALA A 163 22.82 -30.40 25.02
N SER A 164 23.50 -29.75 25.97
CA SER A 164 23.31 -30.01 27.40
C SER A 164 22.06 -29.31 27.95
N LEU A 165 21.52 -29.80 29.06
CA LEU A 165 20.40 -29.16 29.74
C LEU A 165 20.71 -27.71 30.13
N GLU A 166 21.94 -27.46 30.62
CA GLU A 166 22.43 -26.14 31.01
C GLU A 166 22.44 -25.17 29.82
N GLN A 167 22.82 -25.65 28.63
CA GLN A 167 22.80 -24.85 27.41
C GLN A 167 21.37 -24.51 26.99
N VAL A 168 20.44 -25.47 27.08
CA VAL A 168 19.03 -25.28 26.72
C VAL A 168 18.31 -24.35 27.69
N GLN A 169 18.70 -24.36 28.97
CA GLN A 169 18.11 -23.55 30.04
C GLN A 169 18.76 -22.15 30.19
N ALA A 170 19.82 -21.85 29.45
CA ALA A 170 20.54 -20.57 29.54
C ALA A 170 19.61 -19.38 29.25
N SER A 171 19.64 -18.38 30.12
CA SER A 171 18.85 -17.16 29.99
C SER A 171 19.63 -16.06 29.28
N THR A 172 18.96 -15.16 28.57
CA THR A 172 19.60 -13.97 28.00
C THR A 172 20.21 -13.03 29.04
N ASP A 173 19.79 -13.17 30.30
CA ASP A 173 20.35 -12.44 31.44
C ASP A 173 21.69 -13.01 31.92
N ASP A 174 22.07 -14.22 31.48
CA ASP A 174 23.34 -14.83 31.83
C ASP A 174 24.48 -14.16 31.07
N GLY A 175 25.47 -13.62 31.80
CA GLY A 175 26.60 -12.90 31.20
C GLY A 175 27.42 -13.73 30.19
N ALA A 176 27.38 -15.06 30.31
CA ALA A 176 28.04 -15.97 29.38
C ALA A 176 27.41 -15.98 27.97
N VAL A 177 26.14 -15.59 27.84
CA VAL A 177 25.37 -15.64 26.58
C VAL A 177 24.79 -14.29 26.18
N ALA A 178 24.93 -13.25 27.02
CA ALA A 178 24.37 -11.91 26.79
C ALA A 178 24.77 -11.27 25.44
N ASN A 179 25.92 -11.64 24.88
CA ASN A 179 26.40 -11.16 23.57
C ASN A 179 26.30 -12.20 22.45
N ALA A 180 25.73 -13.38 22.72
CA ALA A 180 25.56 -14.41 21.72
C ALA A 180 24.39 -14.06 20.79
N THR A 181 24.56 -14.33 19.50
CA THR A 181 23.50 -14.09 18.49
C THR A 181 22.45 -15.20 18.47
N ILE A 182 22.79 -16.37 19.04
CA ILE A 182 21.91 -17.53 19.23
C ILE A 182 22.22 -18.15 20.59
N PRO A 183 21.24 -18.80 21.26
CA PRO A 183 21.49 -19.51 22.52
C PRO A 183 22.55 -20.61 22.37
N PRO A 184 23.33 -20.90 23.41
CA PRO A 184 24.29 -22.00 23.38
C PRO A 184 23.57 -23.34 23.18
N GLY A 185 24.25 -24.34 22.61
CA GLY A 185 23.62 -25.63 22.33
C GLY A 185 22.61 -25.59 21.18
N THR A 186 22.51 -24.48 20.42
CA THR A 186 21.58 -24.36 19.28
C THR A 186 22.30 -24.20 17.95
N ARG A 187 21.60 -24.57 16.88
CA ARG A 187 22.03 -24.36 15.49
C ARG A 187 20.89 -23.78 14.65
N TRP A 188 21.27 -23.09 13.59
CA TRP A 188 20.32 -22.68 12.56
C TRP A 188 19.94 -23.88 11.69
N LEU A 189 18.65 -24.11 11.56
CA LEU A 189 18.05 -24.96 10.54
C LEU A 189 17.07 -24.14 9.71
N PHE A 190 16.66 -24.68 8.57
CA PHE A 190 15.77 -24.02 7.64
C PHE A 190 14.49 -24.84 7.49
N ALA A 191 13.40 -24.30 8.01
CA ALA A 191 12.09 -24.91 7.93
C ALA A 191 11.50 -24.69 6.53
N GLU A 192 11.21 -25.79 5.85
CA GLU A 192 10.38 -25.80 4.66
C GLU A 192 8.91 -25.63 5.08
N ARG A 193 8.27 -24.59 4.54
CA ARG A 193 6.85 -24.34 4.81
C ARG A 193 5.99 -25.13 3.83
N PRO A 194 4.83 -25.65 4.25
CA PRO A 194 3.84 -26.17 3.32
C PRO A 194 3.55 -25.14 2.23
N ARG A 195 3.21 -25.60 1.03
CA ARG A 195 2.78 -24.71 -0.05
C ARG A 195 1.59 -23.89 0.44
N ARG A 196 1.73 -22.56 0.44
CA ARG A 196 0.63 -21.66 0.81
C ARG A 196 -0.56 -21.99 -0.10
N PRO A 197 -1.75 -22.26 0.44
CA PRO A 197 -2.93 -22.41 -0.40
C PRO A 197 -3.08 -21.15 -1.24
N SER A 198 -3.56 -21.30 -2.47
CA SER A 198 -3.95 -20.14 -3.27
C SER A 198 -4.89 -19.30 -2.41
N SER A 199 -4.53 -18.02 -2.22
CA SER A 199 -5.40 -17.06 -1.55
C SER A 199 -6.69 -16.98 -2.35
N THR A 200 -7.71 -17.75 -1.97
CA THR A 200 -9.06 -17.54 -2.46
C THR A 200 -9.51 -16.25 -1.81
N GLN A 201 -9.44 -15.14 -2.55
CA GLN A 201 -10.07 -13.91 -2.06
C GLN A 201 -11.55 -14.26 -1.93
N PRO A 202 -12.14 -14.23 -0.73
CA PRO A 202 -13.56 -14.48 -0.59
C PRO A 202 -14.28 -13.51 -1.52
N THR A 203 -15.15 -14.05 -2.39
CA THR A 203 -16.00 -13.21 -3.21
C THR A 203 -16.90 -12.45 -2.25
N MET A 204 -16.61 -11.17 -2.05
CA MET A 204 -17.46 -10.31 -1.23
C MET A 204 -18.85 -10.33 -1.86
N PRO A 205 -19.90 -10.77 -1.13
CA PRO A 205 -21.24 -10.78 -1.69
C PRO A 205 -21.61 -9.33 -2.05
N ILE A 206 -22.16 -9.14 -3.25
CA ILE A 206 -22.68 -7.84 -3.67
C ILE A 206 -23.93 -7.59 -2.84
N LEU A 207 -23.80 -6.72 -1.83
CA LEU A 207 -24.93 -6.27 -1.04
C LEU A 207 -25.90 -5.51 -1.95
N LYS A 208 -27.18 -5.93 -1.97
CA LYS A 208 -28.24 -5.19 -2.65
C LYS A 208 -28.43 -3.83 -1.98
N ARG A 209 -28.38 -2.76 -2.76
CA ARG A 209 -28.50 -1.38 -2.29
C ARG A 209 -29.68 -0.71 -2.98
N LYS A 210 -30.21 0.33 -2.34
CA LYS A 210 -31.22 1.16 -3.00
C LYS A 210 -30.56 1.85 -4.20
N PRO A 211 -31.16 1.83 -5.40
CA PRO A 211 -30.64 2.61 -6.52
C PRO A 211 -30.51 4.09 -6.15
N THR A 212 -29.34 4.70 -6.41
CA THR A 212 -29.05 6.10 -6.09
C THR A 212 -28.40 6.79 -7.28
N GLN A 213 -28.69 8.07 -7.49
CA GLN A 213 -28.04 8.91 -8.51
C GLN A 213 -26.75 9.54 -8.00
N LEU A 214 -26.53 9.56 -6.68
CA LEU A 214 -25.43 10.24 -6.03
C LEU A 214 -24.76 9.30 -5.01
N VAL A 215 -23.45 9.16 -5.14
CA VAL A 215 -22.58 8.56 -4.12
C VAL A 215 -21.60 9.63 -3.64
N GLN A 216 -21.49 9.80 -2.32
CA GLN A 216 -20.67 10.85 -1.72
C GLN A 216 -19.63 10.24 -0.78
N PHE A 217 -18.47 10.89 -0.70
CA PHE A 217 -17.39 10.51 0.19
C PHE A 217 -16.88 11.75 0.93
N ALA A 218 -16.68 11.65 2.24
CA ALA A 218 -15.86 12.61 2.97
C ALA A 218 -14.37 12.39 2.63
N ILE A 219 -13.65 13.49 2.48
CA ILE A 219 -12.22 13.51 2.20
C ILE A 219 -11.47 13.54 3.55
N GLY A 220 -10.87 12.41 3.92
CA GLY A 220 -9.98 12.31 5.07
C GLY A 220 -8.52 12.41 4.63
N ALA A 221 -7.79 13.44 5.07
CA ALA A 221 -6.38 13.60 4.73
C ALA A 221 -5.61 14.33 5.84
N ARG A 222 -4.34 13.98 6.03
CA ARG A 222 -3.45 14.72 6.94
C ARG A 222 -3.14 16.13 6.41
N VAL A 223 -3.07 16.27 5.09
CA VAL A 223 -2.93 17.54 4.38
C VAL A 223 -4.13 17.69 3.46
N ALA A 224 -4.91 18.75 3.65
CA ALA A 224 -6.08 19.00 2.82
C ALA A 224 -5.65 19.14 1.35
N PRO A 225 -6.31 18.43 0.41
CA PRO A 225 -5.99 18.57 -1.01
C PRO A 225 -6.27 20.00 -1.48
N ALA A 226 -5.41 20.54 -2.33
CA ALA A 226 -5.66 21.84 -2.94
C ALA A 226 -6.66 21.70 -4.09
N LEU A 227 -7.36 22.78 -4.46
CA LEU A 227 -8.31 22.76 -5.59
C LEU A 227 -7.65 22.30 -6.91
N ARG A 228 -6.36 22.59 -7.10
CA ARG A 228 -5.58 22.10 -8.27
C ARG A 228 -5.47 20.58 -8.35
N ASP A 229 -5.67 19.88 -7.22
CA ASP A 229 -5.62 18.42 -7.16
C ASP A 229 -6.95 17.78 -7.57
N ALA A 230 -8.02 18.57 -7.73
CA ALA A 230 -9.37 18.08 -8.02
C ALA A 230 -9.44 17.20 -9.26
N VAL A 231 -8.90 17.67 -10.40
CA VAL A 231 -8.90 16.92 -11.67
C VAL A 231 -8.16 15.59 -11.50
N ARG A 232 -7.06 15.59 -10.75
CA ARG A 232 -6.25 14.38 -10.54
C ARG A 232 -6.98 13.38 -9.66
N MET A 233 -7.58 13.84 -8.56
CA MET A 233 -8.35 13.01 -7.64
C MET A 233 -9.53 12.37 -8.36
N THR A 234 -10.33 13.16 -9.08
CA THR A 234 -11.53 12.66 -9.76
C THR A 234 -11.18 11.70 -10.90
N GLN A 235 -10.13 11.98 -11.69
CA GLN A 235 -9.66 11.05 -12.73
C GLN A 235 -9.11 9.74 -12.15
N ARG A 236 -8.30 9.80 -11.08
CA ARG A 236 -7.77 8.60 -10.43
C ARG A 236 -8.88 7.75 -9.83
N PHE A 237 -9.82 8.40 -9.14
CA PHE A 237 -10.94 7.72 -8.54
C PHE A 237 -11.84 7.07 -9.60
N ARG A 238 -12.17 7.79 -10.68
CA ARG A 238 -12.87 7.24 -11.85
C ARG A 238 -12.17 6.01 -12.41
N GLY A 239 -10.85 6.08 -12.61
CA GLY A 239 -10.07 4.95 -13.09
C GLY A 239 -10.12 3.74 -12.15
N ARG A 240 -10.11 3.97 -10.82
CA ARG A 240 -10.28 2.90 -9.83
C ARG A 240 -11.67 2.31 -9.83
N ALA A 241 -12.71 3.15 -9.92
CA ALA A 241 -14.11 2.69 -10.00
C ALA A 241 -14.33 1.81 -11.23
N LEU A 242 -13.80 2.22 -12.39
CA LEU A 242 -13.86 1.40 -13.61
C LEU A 242 -13.13 0.06 -13.44
N LYS A 243 -11.92 0.06 -12.87
CA LYS A 243 -11.19 -1.19 -12.59
C LYS A 243 -11.92 -2.10 -11.62
N ALA A 244 -12.52 -1.54 -10.57
CA ALA A 244 -13.32 -2.27 -9.60
C ALA A 244 -14.56 -2.88 -10.28
N PHE A 245 -15.24 -2.12 -11.15
CA PHE A 245 -16.39 -2.59 -11.91
C PHE A 245 -16.05 -3.79 -12.79
N LEU A 246 -14.94 -3.72 -13.55
CA LEU A 246 -14.47 -4.82 -14.38
C LEU A 246 -14.12 -6.05 -13.52
N LYS A 247 -13.41 -5.83 -12.40
CA LYS A 247 -13.01 -6.91 -11.48
C LYS A 247 -14.24 -7.62 -10.91
N ILE A 248 -15.24 -6.87 -10.43
CA ILE A 248 -16.47 -7.42 -9.86
C ILE A 248 -17.27 -8.17 -10.93
N SER A 249 -17.47 -7.56 -12.10
CA SER A 249 -18.29 -8.13 -13.18
C SER A 249 -17.69 -9.38 -13.82
N THR A 250 -16.38 -9.61 -13.66
CA THR A 250 -15.64 -10.73 -14.27
C THR A 250 -15.02 -11.66 -13.24
N HIS A 251 -15.41 -11.54 -11.97
CA HIS A 251 -14.83 -12.30 -10.86
C HIS A 251 -13.29 -12.26 -10.81
N GLY A 252 -12.72 -11.12 -11.18
CA GLY A 252 -11.29 -10.85 -11.15
C GLY A 252 -10.51 -11.19 -12.41
N ALA A 253 -11.16 -11.71 -13.47
CA ALA A 253 -10.47 -12.09 -14.70
C ALA A 253 -9.92 -10.87 -15.48
N LEU A 254 -10.60 -9.72 -15.44
CA LEU A 254 -10.22 -8.54 -16.20
C LEU A 254 -9.99 -7.31 -15.32
N THR A 255 -8.97 -6.52 -15.71
CA THR A 255 -8.63 -5.25 -15.05
C THR A 255 -8.45 -4.08 -16.02
N ASP A 256 -8.40 -4.34 -17.34
CA ASP A 256 -8.33 -3.32 -18.38
C ASP A 256 -9.59 -3.35 -19.24
N TRP A 257 -10.20 -2.17 -19.43
CA TRP A 257 -11.42 -2.03 -20.23
C TRP A 257 -11.19 -2.36 -21.70
N ARG A 258 -9.96 -2.17 -22.21
CA ARG A 258 -9.64 -2.42 -23.62
C ARG A 258 -9.79 -3.90 -23.99
N ASP A 259 -9.51 -4.77 -23.04
CA ASP A 259 -9.55 -6.22 -23.18
C ASP A 259 -10.94 -6.81 -22.87
N ALA A 260 -11.90 -5.97 -22.46
CA ALA A 260 -13.26 -6.40 -22.15
C ALA A 260 -14.02 -6.82 -23.42
N PRO A 261 -14.87 -7.87 -23.33
CA PRO A 261 -15.78 -8.24 -24.40
C PRO A 261 -16.83 -7.13 -24.62
N THR A 262 -17.46 -7.11 -25.80
CA THR A 262 -18.35 -6.02 -26.23
C THR A 262 -19.52 -5.79 -25.27
N ASP A 263 -20.14 -6.85 -24.77
CA ASP A 263 -21.24 -6.78 -23.79
C ASP A 263 -20.80 -6.10 -22.48
N LEU A 264 -19.58 -6.40 -22.00
CA LEU A 264 -19.04 -5.75 -20.81
C LEU A 264 -18.63 -4.31 -21.09
N LYS A 265 -18.15 -3.99 -22.30
CA LYS A 265 -17.84 -2.61 -22.70
C LYS A 265 -19.10 -1.75 -22.75
N GLU A 266 -20.20 -2.28 -23.27
CA GLU A 266 -21.52 -1.61 -23.27
C GLU A 266 -22.03 -1.36 -21.86
N ARG A 267 -21.91 -2.34 -20.95
CA ARG A 267 -22.26 -2.15 -19.53
C ARG A 267 -21.35 -1.13 -18.85
N ALA A 268 -20.05 -1.16 -19.14
CA ALA A 268 -19.08 -0.19 -18.64
C ALA A 268 -19.20 1.18 -19.32
N ALA A 269 -20.02 1.32 -20.37
CA ALA A 269 -20.14 2.54 -21.17
C ALA A 269 -20.57 3.72 -20.31
N PHE A 270 -21.43 3.45 -19.33
CA PHE A 270 -21.80 4.45 -18.35
C PHE A 270 -20.59 4.95 -17.59
N PHE A 271 -19.62 4.15 -17.13
CA PHE A 271 -18.41 4.67 -16.48
C PHE A 271 -17.43 5.38 -17.43
N THR A 272 -17.25 4.86 -18.65
CA THR A 272 -16.25 5.34 -19.61
C THR A 272 -16.73 6.54 -20.42
N GLY A 273 -18.04 6.76 -20.51
CA GLY A 273 -18.63 7.69 -21.46
C GLY A 273 -18.42 7.26 -22.90
N LYS A 274 -18.12 5.98 -23.14
CA LYS A 274 -17.85 5.41 -24.46
C LYS A 274 -18.63 4.11 -24.64
N ASP A 275 -19.27 3.93 -25.78
CA ASP A 275 -19.97 2.68 -26.10
C ASP A 275 -19.01 1.49 -26.35
N GLY A 276 -19.58 0.34 -26.72
CA GLY A 276 -18.84 -0.89 -27.04
C GLY A 276 -17.77 -0.73 -28.13
N GLU A 277 -18.01 0.18 -29.06
CA GLU A 277 -17.12 0.53 -30.18
C GLU A 277 -16.12 1.65 -29.83
N GLY A 278 -16.21 2.20 -28.62
CA GLY A 278 -15.35 3.26 -28.13
C GLY A 278 -15.75 4.67 -28.56
N GLN A 279 -16.92 4.85 -29.18
CA GLN A 279 -17.48 6.16 -29.53
C GLN A 279 -18.08 6.84 -28.31
N ALA A 280 -18.06 8.17 -28.27
CA ALA A 280 -18.59 8.93 -27.14
C ALA A 280 -20.12 8.77 -27.01
N LEU A 281 -20.61 8.52 -25.79
CA LEU A 281 -22.04 8.44 -25.53
C LEU A 281 -22.73 9.82 -25.68
N PRO A 282 -23.90 9.90 -26.32
CA PRO A 282 -24.67 11.14 -26.38
C PRO A 282 -25.26 11.50 -25.01
N GLY A 283 -25.53 12.80 -24.80
CA GLY A 283 -26.30 13.28 -23.66
C GLY A 283 -25.61 13.15 -22.28
N HIS A 284 -24.28 13.00 -22.24
CA HIS A 284 -23.50 12.94 -20.99
C HIS A 284 -24.04 11.93 -19.97
N ARG A 285 -24.49 10.75 -20.44
CA ARG A 285 -25.07 9.69 -19.61
C ARG A 285 -24.08 9.02 -18.64
N HIS A 286 -22.81 9.43 -18.66
CA HIS A 286 -21.76 8.89 -17.79
C HIS A 286 -21.69 9.62 -16.45
N PRO A 287 -21.17 9.01 -15.37
CA PRO A 287 -21.02 9.69 -14.11
C PRO A 287 -20.03 10.83 -14.21
N VAL A 288 -20.38 11.92 -13.54
CA VAL A 288 -19.54 13.07 -13.30
C VAL A 288 -18.89 12.87 -11.94
N PHE A 289 -17.57 12.95 -11.93
CA PHE A 289 -16.75 12.89 -10.73
C PHE A 289 -16.25 14.29 -10.41
N PHE A 290 -16.64 14.83 -9.27
CA PHE A 290 -16.29 16.19 -8.88
C PHE A 290 -16.01 16.29 -7.38
N LEU A 291 -15.33 17.36 -6.99
CA LEU A 291 -15.14 17.70 -5.59
C LEU A 291 -16.14 18.77 -5.20
N HIS A 292 -16.76 18.61 -4.03
CA HIS A 292 -17.46 19.68 -3.37
C HIS A 292 -16.51 20.35 -2.37
N ALA A 293 -16.50 21.68 -2.40
CA ALA A 293 -15.67 22.48 -1.51
C ALA A 293 -16.55 23.36 -0.62
N GLU A 294 -16.20 23.42 0.66
CA GLU A 294 -16.76 24.34 1.63
C GLU A 294 -15.65 25.32 2.01
N ASN A 295 -15.91 26.63 1.90
CA ASN A 295 -14.89 27.68 2.12
C ASN A 295 -13.60 27.43 1.32
N GLU A 296 -13.74 27.14 0.03
CA GLU A 296 -12.64 26.84 -0.92
C GLU A 296 -11.81 25.57 -0.60
N ARG A 297 -12.20 24.81 0.42
CA ARG A 297 -11.51 23.56 0.81
C ARG A 297 -12.31 22.36 0.34
N PRO A 298 -11.73 21.43 -0.45
CA PRO A 298 -12.42 20.22 -0.83
C PRO A 298 -12.76 19.36 0.40
N THR A 299 -14.05 19.19 0.66
CA THR A 299 -14.56 18.39 1.80
C THR A 299 -15.14 17.06 1.36
N ARG A 300 -15.66 16.99 0.12
CA ARG A 300 -16.30 15.78 -0.41
C ARG A 300 -15.87 15.46 -1.82
N LEU A 301 -15.79 14.17 -2.13
CA LEU A 301 -15.78 13.66 -3.50
C LEU A 301 -17.17 13.11 -3.81
N CYS A 302 -17.74 13.53 -4.94
CA CYS A 302 -19.07 13.15 -5.35
C CYS A 302 -19.04 12.44 -6.70
N VAL A 303 -19.85 11.40 -6.84
CA VAL A 303 -20.10 10.68 -8.09
C VAL A 303 -21.59 10.81 -8.38
N TRP A 304 -21.94 11.50 -9.46
CA TRP A 304 -23.33 11.75 -9.82
C TRP A 304 -23.60 11.36 -11.27
N ARG A 305 -24.77 10.80 -11.56
CA ARG A 305 -25.31 10.71 -12.93
C ARG A 305 -26.84 10.82 -12.90
N SER A 306 -27.45 11.11 -14.05
CA SER A 306 -28.91 11.23 -14.18
C SER A 306 -29.64 9.91 -13.93
N GLU A 307 -29.10 8.79 -14.40
CA GLU A 307 -29.65 7.45 -14.17
C GLU A 307 -29.19 6.89 -12.82
N ALA A 308 -30.02 6.14 -12.09
CA ALA A 308 -29.58 5.57 -10.80
C ALA A 308 -28.50 4.50 -11.00
N PHE A 309 -27.47 4.47 -10.15
CA PHE A 309 -26.46 3.41 -10.10
C PHE A 309 -27.06 2.09 -9.64
N ASP A 310 -26.74 1.01 -10.34
CA ASP A 310 -27.12 -0.35 -9.93
C ASP A 310 -26.22 -0.89 -8.79
N ASP A 311 -26.52 -2.08 -8.28
CA ASP A 311 -25.79 -2.71 -7.18
C ASP A 311 -24.30 -2.94 -7.48
N VAL A 312 -23.97 -3.29 -8.72
CA VAL A 312 -22.61 -3.59 -9.17
C VAL A 312 -21.81 -2.30 -9.31
N GLU A 313 -22.41 -1.27 -9.86
CA GLU A 313 -21.81 0.06 -10.02
C GLU A 313 -21.57 0.71 -8.65
N GLN A 314 -22.54 0.63 -7.74
CA GLN A 314 -22.38 1.10 -6.36
C GLN A 314 -21.27 0.33 -5.64
N ALA A 315 -21.24 -1.01 -5.76
CA ALA A 315 -20.16 -1.81 -5.18
C ALA A 315 -18.79 -1.41 -5.75
N ALA A 316 -18.68 -1.19 -7.06
CA ALA A 316 -17.44 -0.77 -7.70
C ALA A 316 -16.95 0.60 -7.21
N ILE A 317 -17.87 1.57 -7.06
CA ILE A 317 -17.57 2.91 -6.54
C ILE A 317 -17.10 2.84 -5.08
N LEU A 318 -17.74 2.00 -4.25
CA LEU A 318 -17.34 1.80 -2.86
C LEU A 318 -15.99 1.08 -2.73
N THR A 319 -15.76 0.00 -3.49
CA THR A 319 -14.47 -0.70 -3.52
C THR A 319 -13.34 0.20 -3.98
N ALA A 320 -13.59 1.15 -4.89
CA ALA A 320 -12.58 2.12 -5.31
C ALA A 320 -12.12 3.06 -4.18
N ALA A 321 -12.95 3.26 -3.15
CA ALA A 321 -12.68 4.13 -2.00
C ALA A 321 -11.93 3.43 -0.85
N GLU A 322 -11.92 2.09 -0.82
CA GLU A 322 -11.25 1.30 0.23
C GLU A 322 -9.74 1.55 0.31
N ALA A 323 -9.12 1.89 -0.82
CA ALA A 323 -7.70 2.19 -0.89
C ALA A 323 -7.45 3.71 -0.87
N PRO A 324 -6.45 4.21 -0.11
CA PRO A 324 -6.06 5.62 -0.16
C PRO A 324 -5.71 6.08 -1.57
N LEU A 325 -6.18 7.26 -1.97
CA LEU A 325 -5.87 7.92 -3.24
C LEU A 325 -4.59 8.73 -3.09
N PRO A 326 -3.53 8.46 -3.89
CA PRO A 326 -2.35 9.30 -3.86
C PRO A 326 -2.69 10.72 -4.36
N LEU A 327 -2.10 11.74 -3.75
CA LEU A 327 -2.18 13.12 -4.22
C LEU A 327 -1.06 13.44 -5.22
N GLY A 328 0.19 13.05 -4.94
CA GLY A 328 1.32 13.35 -5.83
C GLY A 328 1.54 12.41 -7.00
N PHE A 329 2.64 12.64 -7.72
CA PHE A 329 3.20 11.71 -8.69
C PHE A 329 4.09 10.68 -7.97
N LYS A 330 4.51 9.62 -8.69
CA LYS A 330 5.26 8.46 -8.16
C LYS A 330 6.14 8.80 -6.95
N GLY A 331 5.87 8.15 -5.81
CA GLY A 331 6.68 8.27 -4.59
C GLY A 331 6.22 9.30 -3.57
N ASP A 332 5.20 10.12 -3.87
CA ASP A 332 4.63 11.04 -2.88
C ASP A 332 3.86 10.25 -1.78
N PRO A 333 4.25 10.39 -0.49
CA PRO A 333 3.57 9.73 0.62
C PRO A 333 2.16 10.30 0.91
N TRP A 334 1.80 11.47 0.36
CA TRP A 334 0.51 12.09 0.65
C TRP A 334 -0.62 11.36 -0.04
N THR A 335 -1.55 10.86 0.79
CA THR A 335 -2.75 10.16 0.35
C THR A 335 -4.00 10.77 0.97
N VAL A 336 -5.12 10.60 0.27
CA VAL A 336 -6.47 10.91 0.73
C VAL A 336 -7.21 9.61 0.95
N THR A 337 -7.79 9.43 2.12
CA THR A 337 -8.77 8.40 2.40
C THR A 337 -10.16 8.92 2.05
N LEU A 338 -10.97 8.09 1.41
CA LEU A 338 -12.36 8.41 1.10
C LEU A 338 -13.27 7.60 2.02
N VAL A 339 -14.07 8.29 2.82
CA VAL A 339 -15.04 7.66 3.72
C VAL A 339 -16.42 7.79 3.10
N PRO A 340 -17.11 6.68 2.74
CA PRO A 340 -18.44 6.77 2.15
C PRO A 340 -19.42 7.42 3.13
N LEU A 341 -20.23 8.33 2.61
CA LEU A 341 -21.30 8.99 3.35
C LEU A 341 -22.62 8.30 3.03
N ASP A 342 -23.45 8.10 4.06
CA ASP A 342 -24.75 7.47 3.91
C ASP A 342 -25.80 8.44 3.32
N SER A 343 -27.01 7.94 3.13
CA SER A 343 -28.14 8.74 2.62
C SER A 343 -28.70 9.76 3.60
N LEU A 344 -28.26 9.75 4.87
CA LEU A 344 -28.66 10.75 5.86
C LEU A 344 -27.87 12.04 5.68
N VAL A 345 -26.69 11.98 5.07
CA VAL A 345 -25.92 13.17 4.73
C VAL A 345 -26.52 13.84 3.49
N ALA A 346 -27.05 15.05 3.67
CA ALA A 346 -27.64 15.83 2.60
C ALA A 346 -26.66 15.99 1.40
N PRO A 347 -27.16 15.91 0.16
CA PRO A 347 -26.40 16.25 -1.03
C PRO A 347 -25.77 17.64 -0.92
N PRO A 348 -24.63 17.89 -1.58
CA PRO A 348 -24.09 19.24 -1.64
C PRO A 348 -25.12 20.18 -2.26
N PRO A 349 -25.26 21.44 -1.79
CA PRO A 349 -26.27 22.37 -2.31
C PRO A 349 -26.22 22.58 -3.83
N ALA A 350 -25.03 22.39 -4.43
CA ALA A 350 -24.81 22.48 -5.87
C ALA A 350 -25.39 21.30 -6.68
N VAL A 351 -25.84 20.23 -6.02
CA VAL A 351 -26.38 19.02 -6.65
C VAL A 351 -27.86 18.94 -6.32
N SER A 352 -28.66 19.67 -7.09
CA SER A 352 -30.11 19.49 -7.04
C SER A 352 -30.54 18.41 -8.04
N PRO A 353 -31.50 17.53 -7.69
CA PRO A 353 -32.09 16.56 -8.60
C PRO A 353 -32.94 17.22 -9.70
N ALA A 354 -33.27 18.50 -9.58
CA ALA A 354 -33.93 19.24 -10.65
C ALA A 354 -32.98 19.45 -11.84
N ALA A 355 -33.53 19.46 -13.06
CA ALA A 355 -32.75 19.81 -14.25
C ALA A 355 -32.21 21.24 -14.13
N HIS A 356 -30.91 21.42 -14.39
CA HIS A 356 -30.26 22.74 -14.40
C HIS A 356 -30.06 23.19 -15.84
N GLU A 357 -30.40 24.45 -16.12
CA GLU A 357 -30.19 25.07 -17.43
C GLU A 357 -28.72 25.45 -17.68
N CYS A 358 -27.94 25.68 -16.61
CA CYS A 358 -26.53 26.06 -16.72
C CYS A 358 -25.65 25.36 -15.68
N TRP A 359 -24.44 24.99 -16.07
CA TRP A 359 -23.42 24.42 -15.21
C TRP A 359 -22.24 25.39 -15.11
N ARG A 360 -21.83 25.74 -13.88
CA ARG A 360 -20.63 26.54 -13.64
C ARG A 360 -19.57 25.67 -12.97
N THR A 361 -18.48 25.43 -13.67
CA THR A 361 -17.31 24.72 -13.15
C THR A 361 -16.25 25.70 -12.66
N VAL A 362 -15.66 25.42 -11.50
CA VAL A 362 -14.51 26.17 -10.97
C VAL A 362 -13.21 25.74 -11.65
N THR A 363 -13.16 24.50 -12.16
CA THR A 363 -12.08 24.06 -13.04
C THR A 363 -12.33 24.65 -14.44
N PRO A 364 -11.44 25.49 -14.98
CA PRO A 364 -11.59 25.96 -16.36
C PRO A 364 -11.69 24.74 -17.26
N PHE A 365 -12.65 24.75 -18.18
CA PHE A 365 -12.71 23.75 -19.23
C PHE A 365 -11.42 23.88 -20.03
N VAL A 366 -10.47 22.97 -19.79
CA VAL A 366 -9.26 22.87 -20.60
C VAL A 366 -9.66 21.97 -21.77
N PRO A 367 -9.77 22.52 -23.00
CA PRO A 367 -10.06 21.69 -24.16
C PRO A 367 -9.03 20.56 -24.20
N PRO A 368 -9.44 19.32 -24.52
CA PRO A 368 -8.49 18.23 -24.69
C PRO A 368 -7.43 18.70 -25.68
N ARG A 369 -6.14 18.54 -25.34
CA ARG A 369 -5.03 18.76 -26.27
C ARG A 369 -5.13 17.70 -27.40
N GLN A 370 -6.01 17.92 -28.36
CA GLN A 370 -6.00 17.28 -29.67
C GLN A 370 -5.81 18.42 -30.69
N GLY A 371 -4.84 18.41 -31.60
CA GLY A 371 -3.82 17.41 -31.88
C GLY A 371 -2.50 18.05 -32.28
N ARG A 372 -1.41 17.56 -31.69
CA ARG A 372 -0.23 17.31 -32.50
C ARG A 372 -0.16 15.80 -32.63
N ARG A 373 -0.45 15.29 -33.84
CA ARG A 373 0.06 13.96 -34.22
C ARG A 373 1.57 13.97 -33.97
N LEU A 374 2.14 12.85 -33.54
CA LEU A 374 3.58 12.60 -33.74
C LEU A 374 3.83 12.79 -35.25
N GLY A 375 4.34 13.94 -35.67
CA GLY A 375 4.42 14.34 -37.08
C GLY A 375 4.13 15.81 -37.41
N GLY A 376 3.72 16.65 -36.45
CA GLY A 376 3.90 18.11 -36.56
C GLY A 376 3.05 18.90 -37.56
N ARG A 377 2.01 18.32 -38.20
CA ARG A 377 1.06 19.10 -39.02
C ARG A 377 -0.24 19.40 -38.27
N ALA A 378 -0.60 20.68 -38.22
CA ALA A 378 -1.86 21.17 -37.70
C ALA A 378 -2.97 20.99 -38.76
N ASP A 379 -4.15 20.55 -38.31
CA ASP A 379 -5.36 20.51 -39.11
C ASP A 379 -6.04 21.89 -39.03
N SER A 380 -6.25 22.54 -40.17
CA SER A 380 -6.75 23.92 -40.26
C SER A 380 -8.28 24.03 -40.19
N SER A 381 -8.97 22.93 -39.89
CA SER A 381 -10.43 22.87 -39.85
C SER A 381 -10.98 22.95 -38.41
N GLY A 382 -10.96 24.14 -37.80
CA GLY A 382 -11.73 24.34 -36.56
C GLY A 382 -11.22 25.37 -35.54
N VAL A 383 -10.45 26.37 -35.95
CA VAL A 383 -10.05 27.44 -35.02
C VAL A 383 -11.09 28.56 -35.03
N GLY A 384 -12.07 28.47 -34.12
CA GLY A 384 -12.79 29.66 -33.65
C GLY A 384 -11.88 30.49 -32.74
N GLU A 385 -11.81 31.80 -32.98
CA GLU A 385 -10.94 32.73 -32.26
C GLU A 385 -11.15 32.69 -30.73
N PRO A 386 -10.08 32.83 -29.93
CA PRO A 386 -10.17 32.93 -28.48
C PRO A 386 -10.53 34.37 -28.08
N GLY A 387 -11.81 34.64 -27.85
CA GLY A 387 -12.23 35.87 -27.18
C GLY A 387 -13.55 36.45 -27.65
N ARG A 388 -14.68 35.82 -27.28
CA ARG A 388 -15.97 36.51 -27.11
C ARG A 388 -16.90 35.67 -26.24
N LEU A 389 -17.36 36.27 -25.13
CA LEU A 389 -18.52 35.79 -24.37
C LEU A 389 -19.72 35.68 -25.31
N LEU A 390 -20.17 34.45 -25.58
CA LEU A 390 -21.46 34.21 -26.24
C LEU A 390 -22.57 34.31 -25.20
N SER A 391 -23.02 35.54 -24.95
CA SER A 391 -24.38 35.81 -24.47
C SER A 391 -25.30 35.81 -25.70
N LYS A 392 -26.00 34.70 -25.96
CA LYS A 392 -27.22 34.73 -26.77
C LYS A 392 -28.40 34.84 -25.81
N ARG A 393 -28.89 36.07 -25.61
CA ARG A 393 -30.28 36.29 -25.21
C ARG A 393 -31.16 35.99 -26.43
N PRO A 394 -32.20 35.15 -26.33
CA PRO A 394 -33.31 35.22 -27.27
C PRO A 394 -34.06 36.52 -26.99
N GLY A 395 -34.23 37.35 -28.02
CA GLY A 395 -35.15 38.48 -27.97
C GLY A 395 -36.57 37.99 -27.82
N VAL A 396 -37.29 38.59 -26.88
CA VAL A 396 -38.75 38.54 -26.81
C VAL A 396 -39.27 39.57 -27.80
N HIS A 397 -39.99 39.11 -28.81
CA HIS A 397 -41.10 39.85 -29.41
C HIS A 397 -42.39 39.24 -28.88
#